data_AF-A0A7V4UHW6-F1
#
_entry.id   AF-A0A7V4UHW6-F1
#
_cell.length_a   1.000
_cell.length_b   1.000
_cell.length_c   1.000
_cell.angle_alpha   90.00
_cell.angle_beta   90.00
_cell.angle_gamma   90.00
#
_symmetry.space_group_name_H-M   'P 1'
#
loop_
_entity.id
_entity.type
_entity.pdbx_description
1 polymer ?
#
loop_
_entity_poly.entity_id
_entity_poly.type
_entity_poly.pdbx_seq_one_letter_code
_entity_poly.pdbx_strand_id
1 'polypeptide(L)'
;MFTPRVAMTPPKDAPAPPPAHYGYGWSLREETGGLVARHGGALPCTAASLMHFADGTNLAVLFNLGQFPDGRYLGRHIERPLTDLVRGVKTWPSAP
;
A
#
# COMPACT_ATOMS: atom_id res chain seq x y z
N MET A 1 -21.05 10.89 -14.32
CA MET A 1 -21.38 9.95 -13.23
C MET A 1 -20.35 10.18 -12.13
N PHE A 2 -20.73 10.90 -11.06
CA PHE A 2 -19.86 11.16 -9.91
C PHE A 2 -19.93 9.94 -8.98
N THR A 3 -18.87 9.13 -8.91
CA THR A 3 -18.70 8.22 -7.78
C THR A 3 -18.29 9.08 -6.58
N PRO A 4 -19.08 9.11 -5.48
CA PRO A 4 -18.68 9.85 -4.31
C PRO A 4 -17.39 9.23 -3.75
N ARG A 5 -16.40 10.08 -3.48
CA ARG A 5 -15.17 9.71 -2.79
C ARG A 5 -15.55 9.18 -1.40
N VAL A 6 -15.49 7.88 -1.19
CA VAL A 6 -15.29 7.36 0.17
C VAL A 6 -13.80 7.52 0.47
N ALA A 7 -13.38 8.75 0.75
CA ALA A 7 -12.26 8.91 1.65
C ALA A 7 -12.81 8.50 3.01
N MET A 8 -12.49 7.27 3.46
CA MET A 8 -12.74 6.92 4.85
C MET A 8 -11.86 7.84 5.68
N THR A 9 -12.42 8.95 6.14
CA THR A 9 -11.80 9.74 7.20
C THR A 9 -11.66 8.78 8.38
N PRO A 10 -10.44 8.52 8.87
CA PRO A 10 -10.29 7.66 10.04
C PRO A 10 -11.11 8.27 11.19
N PRO A 11 -11.72 7.43 12.05
CA PRO A 11 -12.44 7.92 13.22
C PRO A 11 -11.62 8.96 13.98
N LYS A 12 -12.26 10.02 14.45
CA LYS A 12 -11.59 11.12 15.18
C LYS A 12 -10.71 10.63 16.34
N ASP A 13 -11.12 9.51 16.95
CA ASP A 13 -10.45 8.90 18.10
C ASP A 13 -9.64 7.64 17.72
N ALA A 14 -9.41 7.40 16.43
CA ALA A 14 -8.55 6.31 16.00
C ALA A 14 -7.12 6.57 16.49
N PRO A 15 -6.42 5.55 17.05
CA PRO A 15 -5.03 5.68 17.40
C PRO A 15 -4.22 6.17 16.19
N ALA A 16 -3.29 7.10 16.42
CA ALA A 16 -2.35 7.50 15.39
C ALA A 16 -1.62 6.25 14.86
N PRO A 17 -1.44 6.12 13.53
CA PRO A 17 -0.72 4.98 12.99
C PRO A 17 0.71 4.97 13.53
N PRO A 18 1.33 3.78 13.67
CA PRO A 18 2.73 3.65 14.07
C PRO A 18 3.63 4.51 13.18
N PRO A 19 4.73 5.06 13.73
CA PRO A 19 5.67 5.86 12.96
C PRO A 19 6.18 5.05 11.76
N ALA A 20 6.32 5.74 10.62
CA ALA A 20 7.02 5.18 9.47
C ALA A 20 8.49 5.64 9.52
N HIS A 21 9.41 4.70 9.35
CA HIS A 21 10.84 4.97 9.19
C HIS A 21 11.20 4.90 7.70
N TYR A 22 12.31 5.52 7.31
CA TYR A 22 12.82 5.42 5.93
C TYR A 22 14.30 5.07 5.95
N GLY A 23 14.69 4.05 5.18
CA GLY A 23 16.07 3.58 5.11
C GLY A 23 16.32 2.78 3.84
N TYR A 24 17.51 2.94 3.26
CA TYR A 24 17.96 2.22 2.05
C TYR A 24 16.94 2.23 0.88
N GLY A 25 16.16 3.31 0.72
CA GLY A 25 15.17 3.43 -0.35
C GLY A 25 13.75 2.94 0.00
N TRP A 26 13.55 2.41 1.20
CA TRP A 26 12.29 1.80 1.63
C TRP A 26 11.65 2.59 2.78
N SER A 27 10.33 2.72 2.74
CA SER A 27 9.52 3.13 3.88
C SER A 27 9.13 1.90 4.70
N LEU A 28 9.45 1.91 5.99
CA LEU A 28 9.26 0.81 6.91
C LEU A 28 8.20 1.20 7.94
N ARG A 29 7.20 0.35 8.15
CA ARG A 29 6.19 0.57 9.19
C ARG A 29 5.80 -0.75 9.85
N GLU A 30 5.76 -0.75 11.18
CA GLU A 30 5.17 -1.84 11.94
C GLU A 30 3.65 -1.85 11.78
N GLU A 31 3.09 -3.00 11.41
CA GLU A 31 1.65 -3.19 11.26
C GLU A 31 1.23 -4.52 11.89
N THR A 32 -0.08 -4.76 11.99
CA THR A 32 -0.57 -6.06 12.49
C THR A 32 -0.02 -7.20 11.63
N GLY A 33 0.72 -8.15 12.22
CA GLY A 33 1.38 -9.22 11.45
C GLY A 33 2.85 -8.95 11.10
N GLY A 34 3.41 -7.81 11.50
CA GLY A 34 4.84 -7.52 11.46
C GLY A 34 5.21 -6.33 10.59
N LEU A 35 6.52 -6.18 10.38
CA LEU A 35 7.11 -5.13 9.58
C LEU A 35 6.66 -5.22 8.12
N VAL A 36 6.22 -4.09 7.57
CA VAL A 36 5.95 -3.96 6.13
C VAL A 36 6.88 -2.91 5.54
N ALA A 37 7.66 -3.32 4.54
CA ALA A 37 8.51 -2.42 3.76
C ALA A 37 7.79 -2.03 2.47
N ARG A 38 7.79 -0.74 2.15
CA ARG A 38 7.10 -0.17 0.98
C ARG A 38 8.03 0.70 0.16
N HIS A 39 7.88 0.60 -1.15
CA HIS A 39 8.45 1.53 -2.09
C HIS A 39 7.42 1.82 -3.18
N GLY A 40 7.55 2.97 -3.83
CA GLY A 40 6.65 3.30 -4.91
C GLY A 40 6.96 4.67 -5.50
N GLY A 41 6.29 4.95 -6.59
CA GLY A 41 6.49 6.19 -7.32
C GLY A 41 5.45 6.38 -8.39
N ALA A 42 5.35 7.61 -8.86
CA ALA A 42 4.53 7.98 -10.00
C ALA A 42 5.39 8.61 -11.08
N LEU A 43 5.12 8.24 -12.31
CA LEU A 43 5.53 8.91 -13.53
C LEU A 43 4.27 9.45 -14.23
N PRO A 44 4.39 10.31 -15.25
CA PRO A 44 3.26 10.62 -16.11
C PRO A 44 2.58 9.34 -16.61
N CYS A 45 1.27 9.25 -16.43
CA CYS A 45 0.44 8.12 -16.85
C CYS A 45 0.73 6.76 -16.18
N THR A 46 1.61 6.65 -15.18
CA THR A 46 1.81 5.39 -14.47
C THR A 46 2.27 5.54 -13.03
N ALA A 47 1.94 4.57 -12.18
CA ALA A 47 2.42 4.48 -10.81
C ALA A 47 2.75 3.03 -10.46
N ALA A 48 3.68 2.83 -9.55
CA ALA A 48 4.05 1.52 -9.03
C ALA A 48 4.02 1.52 -7.51
N SER A 49 3.37 0.51 -6.92
CA SER A 49 3.44 0.24 -5.48
C SER A 49 4.09 -1.13 -5.26
N LEU A 50 5.14 -1.15 -4.46
CA LEU A 50 5.90 -2.34 -4.08
C LEU A 50 5.79 -2.52 -2.57
N MET A 51 5.52 -3.74 -2.13
CA MET A 51 5.44 -4.11 -0.72
C MET A 51 6.17 -5.43 -0.48
N HIS A 52 6.89 -5.47 0.64
CA HIS A 52 7.51 -6.66 1.19
C HIS A 52 7.00 -6.88 2.61
N PHE A 53 6.51 -8.07 2.88
CA PHE A 53 5.88 -8.46 4.15
C PHE A 53 6.81 -9.35 4.98
N ALA A 54 6.62 -9.33 6.30
CA ALA A 54 7.44 -10.09 7.24
C ALA A 54 7.42 -11.62 7.03
N ASP A 55 6.38 -12.16 6.40
CA ASP A 55 6.25 -13.58 6.06
C ASP A 55 7.00 -13.97 4.76
N GLY A 56 7.70 -13.02 4.13
CA GLY A 56 8.41 -13.20 2.88
C GLY A 56 7.57 -12.95 1.62
N THR A 57 6.27 -12.68 1.75
CA THR A 57 5.41 -12.34 0.61
C THR A 57 5.83 -11.01 0.01
N ASN A 58 5.76 -10.92 -1.32
CA ASN A 58 6.02 -9.69 -2.06
C ASN A 58 4.80 -9.35 -2.91
N LEU A 59 4.49 -8.06 -3.00
CA LEU A 59 3.45 -7.54 -3.88
C LEU A 59 4.02 -6.41 -4.72
N ALA A 60 3.78 -6.47 -6.02
CA ALA A 60 4.05 -5.38 -6.95
C ALA A 60 2.79 -5.12 -7.77
N VAL A 61 2.36 -3.86 -7.84
CA VAL A 61 1.20 -3.45 -8.64
C VAL A 61 1.57 -2.22 -9.46
N LEU A 62 1.25 -2.26 -10.75
CA LEU A 62 1.41 -1.16 -11.69
C LEU A 62 0.03 -0.60 -12.05
N PHE A 63 -0.08 0.71 -12.08
CA PHE A 63 -1.29 1.45 -12.45
C PHE A 63 -1.05 2.23 -13.73
N ASN A 64 -2.08 2.32 -14.57
CA ASN A 64 -2.07 3.19 -15.76
C ASN A 64 -2.49 4.64 -15.45
N LEU A 65 -2.36 5.03 -14.18
CA LEU A 65 -2.61 6.38 -13.69
C LEU A 65 -1.64 6.67 -12.56
N GLY A 66 -0.77 7.67 -12.75
CA GLY A 66 0.26 8.01 -11.76
C GLY A 66 -0.29 8.76 -10.54
N GLN A 67 -1.19 9.71 -10.79
CA GLN A 67 -1.73 10.62 -9.79
C GLN A 67 -3.19 10.93 -10.08
N PHE A 68 -3.93 11.30 -9.04
CA PHE A 68 -5.24 11.91 -9.19
C PHE A 68 -5.13 13.33 -9.81
N PRO A 69 -6.22 13.91 -10.33
CA PRO A 69 -6.22 15.29 -10.83
C PRO A 69 -5.76 16.35 -9.82
N ASP A 70 -5.81 16.03 -8.52
CA ASP A 70 -5.33 16.88 -7.43
C ASP A 70 -3.85 16.63 -7.04
N GLY A 71 -3.10 15.90 -7.88
CA GLY A 71 -1.68 15.63 -7.71
C GLY A 71 -1.35 14.55 -6.65
N ARG A 72 -2.35 14.01 -5.95
CA ARG A 72 -2.11 12.96 -4.95
C ARG A 72 -1.71 11.65 -5.61
N TYR A 73 -0.73 11.00 -5.01
CA TYR A 73 -0.26 9.68 -5.43
C TYR A 73 -1.35 8.62 -5.24
N LEU A 74 -1.71 7.94 -6.32
CA LEU A 74 -2.78 6.93 -6.34
C LEU A 74 -2.48 5.76 -5.39
N GLY A 75 -1.22 5.30 -5.34
CA GLY A 75 -0.81 4.12 -4.56
C GLY A 75 -1.20 4.20 -3.09
N ARG A 76 -1.07 5.37 -2.46
CA ARG A 76 -1.44 5.56 -1.03
C ARG A 76 -2.90 5.23 -0.72
N HIS A 77 -3.81 5.34 -1.68
CA HIS A 77 -5.23 5.09 -1.48
C HIS A 77 -5.61 3.60 -1.58
N ILE A 78 -4.74 2.78 -2.15
CA ILE A 78 -4.99 1.37 -2.44
C ILE A 78 -4.02 0.45 -1.69
N GLU A 79 -2.93 1.00 -1.16
CA GLU A 79 -1.93 0.26 -0.38
C GLU A 79 -2.55 -0.48 0.82
N ARG A 80 -3.55 0.11 1.48
CA ARG A 80 -4.25 -0.55 2.59
C ARG A 80 -5.11 -1.73 2.13
N PRO A 81 -6.04 -1.58 1.17
CA PRO A 81 -6.75 -2.73 0.58
C PRO A 81 -5.83 -3.85 0.09
N LEU A 82 -4.68 -3.50 -0.51
CA LEU A 82 -3.68 -4.46 -0.97
C LEU A 82 -3.01 -5.21 0.20
N THR A 83 -2.70 -4.51 1.29
CA THR A 83 -2.18 -5.12 2.52
C THR A 83 -3.19 -6.12 3.09
N ASP A 84 -4.46 -5.75 3.15
CA ASP A 84 -5.53 -6.62 3.67
C ASP A 84 -5.75 -7.85 2.77
N LEU A 85 -5.65 -7.67 1.44
CA LEU A 85 -5.71 -8.76 0.47
C LEU A 85 -4.57 -9.78 0.65
N VAL A 86 -3.33 -9.31 0.78
CA VAL A 86 -2.16 -10.20 0.97
C VAL A 86 -2.30 -11.02 2.26
N ARG A 87 -2.76 -10.42 3.36
CA ARG A 87 -3.01 -11.14 4.62
C ARG A 87 -4.11 -12.20 4.52
N GLY A 88 -5.00 -12.05 3.54
CA GLY A 88 -6.01 -13.04 3.20
C GLY A 88 -5.45 -14.28 2.52
N VAL A 89 -4.25 -14.20 1.93
CA VAL A 89 -3.58 -15.35 1.29
C VAL A 89 -3.05 -16.28 2.38
N LYS A 90 -3.69 -17.44 2.55
CA LYS A 90 -3.30 -18.44 3.58
C LYS A 90 -2.35 -19.51 3.08
N THR A 91 -2.38 -19.77 1.78
CA THR A 91 -1.59 -20.81 1.15
C THR A 91 -1.04 -20.25 -0.15
N TRP A 92 0.27 -20.35 -0.32
CA TRP A 92 0.92 -20.08 -1.60
C TRP A 92 1.05 -21.39 -2.38
N PRO A 93 0.97 -21.39 -3.72
CA PRO A 93 1.30 -22.56 -4.50
C PRO A 93 2.73 -23.01 -4.16
N SER A 94 2.88 -24.25 -3.70
CA SER A 94 4.20 -24.89 -3.70
C SER A 94 4.63 -25.11 -5.15
N ALA A 95 5.92 -24.92 -5.44
CA ALA A 95 6.47 -25.31 -6.72
C ALA A 95 6.10 -26.78 -7.04
N PRO A 96 5.85 -27.13 -8.31
CA PRO A 96 5.53 -28.51 -8.70
C PRO A 96 6.65 -29.49 -8.33
#